data_AF-A0A3L7UI98-F1
#
_entry.id   AF-A0A3L7UI98-F1
#
_cell.length_a   1.000
_cell.length_b   1.000
_cell.length_c   1.000
_cell.angle_alpha   90.00
_cell.angle_beta   90.00
_cell.angle_gamma   90.00
#
_symmetry.space_group_name_H-M   'P 1'
#
loop_
_entity.id
_entity.type
_entity.pdbx_description
1 polymer ?
#
loop_
_entity_poly.entity_id
_entity_poly.type
_entity_poly.pdbx_seq_one_letter_code
_entity_poly.pdbx_strand_id
1 'polypeptide(L)'
;GKISVPDHILLKKSSLTNEEFEIIKRHPLVGYQILQHIQELEFTLDGVLYHHEAWDGSGYPLGRTGQNIPLVARLLAVVDSFDAMASSRPYRTGMSFEKAESILRDGAGTQWDPDLVSIFLQYKEEFRRICQDSATHFQSIDTIDLNALYANPHSRELNAVTKPVMAEASV
;
A
#
# COMPACT_ATOMS: atom_id res chain seq x y z
N GLY A 1 -1.09 1.92 9.93
CA GLY A 1 -2.28 1.61 10.75
C GLY A 1 -2.34 0.22 11.36
N LYS A 2 -1.37 -0.70 11.17
CA LYS A 2 -1.44 -2.06 11.74
C LYS A 2 -1.47 -2.12 13.27
N ILE A 3 -1.14 -1.01 13.95
CA ILE A 3 -1.27 -0.87 15.41
C ILE A 3 -2.68 -1.13 15.94
N SER A 4 -3.72 -0.99 15.12
CA SER A 4 -5.10 -1.29 15.52
C SER A 4 -5.50 -2.75 15.28
N VAL A 5 -4.63 -3.58 14.71
CA VAL A 5 -4.90 -5.00 14.47
C VAL A 5 -4.50 -5.77 15.73
N PRO A 6 -5.39 -6.59 16.32
CA PRO A 6 -5.05 -7.40 17.49
C PRO A 6 -3.86 -8.33 17.24
N ASP A 7 -2.97 -8.44 18.22
CA ASP A 7 -1.74 -9.26 18.11
C ASP A 7 -2.02 -10.72 17.73
N HIS A 8 -3.10 -11.31 18.25
CA HIS A 8 -3.45 -12.70 17.93
C HIS A 8 -3.84 -12.92 16.46
N ILE A 9 -4.25 -11.85 15.76
CA ILE A 9 -4.50 -11.84 14.31
C ILE A 9 -3.20 -11.52 13.58
N LEU A 10 -2.52 -10.44 13.99
CA LEU A 10 -1.31 -9.93 13.31
C LEU A 10 -0.15 -10.93 13.34
N LEU A 11 -0.02 -11.70 14.41
CA LEU A 11 1.05 -12.68 14.64
C LEU A 11 0.64 -14.12 14.33
N LYS A 12 -0.55 -14.32 13.74
CA LYS A 12 -1.06 -15.65 13.39
C LYS A 12 -0.17 -16.29 12.33
N LYS A 13 0.25 -17.55 12.56
CA LYS A 13 1.10 -18.32 11.63
C LYS A 13 0.31 -19.12 10.59
N SER A 14 -0.97 -19.40 10.86
CA SER A 14 -1.88 -20.04 9.92
C SER A 14 -2.61 -18.99 9.08
N SER A 15 -3.28 -19.45 8.03
CA SER A 15 -4.14 -18.58 7.23
C SER A 15 -5.19 -17.88 8.09
N LEU A 16 -5.46 -16.63 7.73
CA LEU A 16 -6.53 -15.84 8.34
C LEU A 16 -7.89 -16.39 7.90
N THR A 17 -8.88 -16.31 8.79
CA THR A 17 -10.28 -16.44 8.37
C THR A 17 -10.72 -15.19 7.62
N ASN A 18 -11.87 -15.27 6.94
CA ASN A 18 -12.43 -14.10 6.25
C ASN A 18 -12.70 -12.95 7.22
N GLU A 19 -13.22 -13.25 8.42
CA GLU A 19 -13.51 -12.24 9.45
C GLU A 19 -12.23 -11.59 9.98
N GLU A 20 -11.17 -12.36 10.20
CA GLU A 20 -9.87 -11.84 10.60
C GLU A 20 -9.25 -10.98 9.49
N PHE A 21 -9.44 -11.38 8.23
CA PHE A 21 -8.96 -10.61 7.09
C PHE A 21 -9.67 -9.25 6.96
N GLU A 22 -10.98 -9.18 7.21
CA GLU A 22 -11.73 -7.92 7.26
C GLU A 22 -11.22 -6.97 8.36
N ILE A 23 -10.71 -7.49 9.47
CA ILE A 23 -10.06 -6.67 10.50
C ILE A 23 -8.74 -6.09 9.98
N ILE A 24 -7.92 -6.89 9.29
CA ILE A 24 -6.66 -6.40 8.70
C ILE A 24 -6.92 -5.34 7.63
N LYS A 25 -7.95 -5.50 6.79
CA LYS A 25 -8.30 -4.55 5.72
C LYS A 25 -8.56 -3.13 6.20
N ARG A 26 -8.82 -2.92 7.50
CA ARG A 26 -9.04 -1.60 8.09
C ARG A 26 -7.76 -0.79 8.31
N HIS A 27 -6.59 -1.42 8.30
CA HIS A 27 -5.34 -0.74 8.64
C HIS A 27 -4.92 0.42 7.72
N PRO A 28 -5.28 0.47 6.42
CA PRO A 28 -5.03 1.65 5.57
C PRO A 28 -5.85 2.85 6.06
N LEU A 29 -7.14 2.64 6.32
CA LEU A 29 -8.03 3.68 6.85
C LEU A 29 -7.57 4.20 8.21
N VAL A 30 -7.23 3.30 9.13
CA VAL A 30 -6.69 3.71 10.45
C VAL A 30 -5.35 4.44 10.30
N GLY A 31 -4.49 3.99 9.38
CA GLY A 31 -3.24 4.67 9.06
C GLY A 31 -3.47 6.10 8.60
N TYR A 32 -4.38 6.29 7.64
CA TYR A 32 -4.79 7.61 7.17
C TYR A 32 -5.34 8.47 8.32
N GLN A 33 -6.22 7.93 9.16
CA GLN A 33 -6.82 8.67 10.27
C GLN A 33 -5.81 9.17 11.30
N ILE A 34 -4.75 8.38 11.55
CA ILE A 34 -3.67 8.78 12.45
C ILE A 34 -2.81 9.88 11.81
N LEU A 35 -2.49 9.75 10.51
CA LEU A 35 -1.51 10.60 9.85
C LEU A 35 -2.09 11.89 9.27
N GLN A 36 -3.39 11.95 8.95
CA GLN A 36 -4.03 13.11 8.29
C GLN A 36 -3.92 14.42 9.09
N HIS A 37 -3.58 14.35 10.39
CA HIS A 37 -3.43 15.51 11.25
C HIS A 37 -1.99 16.04 11.30
N ILE A 38 -1.05 15.41 10.60
CA ILE A 38 0.37 15.79 10.54
C ILE A 38 0.62 16.39 9.14
N GLN A 39 0.71 17.72 9.07
CA GLN A 39 0.79 18.45 7.80
C GLN A 39 2.00 18.02 6.95
N GLU A 40 3.13 17.75 7.58
CA GLU A 40 4.36 17.31 6.93
C GLU A 40 4.21 15.94 6.25
N LEU A 41 3.18 15.15 6.59
CA LEU A 41 2.92 13.83 6.04
C LEU A 41 1.75 13.79 5.05
N GLU A 42 1.18 14.96 4.70
CA GLU A 42 0.04 15.05 3.78
C GLU A 42 0.31 14.33 2.45
N PHE A 43 1.53 14.46 1.92
CA PHE A 43 1.97 13.82 0.67
C PHE A 43 1.96 12.28 0.72
N THR A 44 1.91 11.67 1.90
CA THR A 44 1.90 10.21 2.08
C THR A 44 0.50 9.62 2.16
N LEU A 45 -0.52 10.45 2.41
CA LEU A 45 -1.84 9.98 2.84
C LEU A 45 -2.52 9.09 1.81
N ASP A 46 -2.46 9.47 0.53
CA ASP A 46 -3.01 8.66 -0.56
C ASP A 46 -2.31 7.31 -0.68
N GLY A 47 -0.98 7.28 -0.51
CA GLY A 47 -0.23 6.03 -0.48
C GLY A 47 -0.68 5.14 0.67
N VAL A 48 -0.80 5.70 1.87
CA VAL A 48 -1.24 4.97 3.07
C VAL A 48 -2.66 4.44 2.92
N LEU A 49 -3.58 5.22 2.35
CA LEU A 49 -4.98 4.83 2.25
C LEU A 49 -5.26 3.81 1.14
N TYR A 50 -4.58 3.94 0.00
CA TYR A 50 -4.94 3.22 -1.23
C TYR A 50 -3.93 2.17 -1.70
N HIS A 51 -2.80 1.93 -1.02
CA HIS A 51 -1.79 0.93 -1.46
C HIS A 51 -2.28 -0.52 -1.55
N HIS A 52 -3.49 -0.82 -1.07
CA HIS A 52 -4.15 -2.12 -1.21
C HIS A 52 -5.34 -2.13 -2.17
N GLU A 53 -5.58 -1.04 -2.90
CA GLU A 53 -6.46 -1.05 -4.07
C GLU A 53 -5.83 -1.92 -5.17
N ALA A 54 -6.66 -2.66 -5.90
CA ALA A 54 -6.24 -3.48 -7.03
C ALA A 54 -6.65 -2.78 -8.32
N TRP A 55 -5.83 -2.91 -9.37
CA TRP A 55 -6.09 -2.24 -10.66
C TRP A 55 -7.49 -2.55 -11.23
N ASP A 56 -7.99 -3.78 -11.03
CA ASP A 56 -9.32 -4.22 -11.46
C ASP A 56 -10.48 -3.87 -10.50
N GLY A 57 -10.20 -3.28 -9.34
CA GLY A 57 -11.19 -2.90 -8.33
C GLY A 57 -11.51 -3.97 -7.29
N SER A 58 -10.86 -5.13 -7.33
CA SER A 58 -11.01 -6.18 -6.31
C SER A 58 -10.35 -5.86 -4.97
N GLY A 59 -9.59 -4.76 -4.92
CA GLY A 59 -8.86 -4.30 -3.73
C GLY A 59 -9.73 -3.56 -2.72
N TYR A 60 -9.06 -2.92 -1.76
CA TYR A 60 -9.69 -2.25 -0.62
C TYR A 60 -8.88 -1.01 -0.23
N PRO A 61 -9.46 -0.02 0.49
CA PRO A 61 -10.78 -0.03 1.14
C PRO A 61 -11.97 0.43 0.30
N LEU A 62 -11.76 1.10 -0.84
CA LEU A 62 -12.85 1.72 -1.61
C LEU A 62 -13.14 1.02 -2.95
N GLY A 63 -12.30 0.07 -3.39
CA GLY A 63 -12.49 -0.63 -4.66
C GLY A 63 -12.24 0.28 -5.86
N ARG A 64 -11.26 1.18 -5.75
CA ARG A 64 -10.88 2.08 -6.85
C ARG A 64 -10.25 1.28 -7.98
N THR A 65 -10.50 1.71 -9.22
CA THR A 65 -10.05 1.00 -10.42
C THR A 65 -9.10 1.85 -11.25
N GLY A 66 -8.12 1.20 -11.87
CA GLY A 66 -7.23 1.80 -12.84
C GLY A 66 -6.58 3.10 -12.36
N GLN A 67 -6.70 4.14 -13.20
CA GLN A 67 -6.12 5.46 -12.94
C GLN A 67 -6.86 6.27 -11.85
N ASN A 68 -8.02 5.79 -11.37
CA ASN A 68 -8.69 6.41 -10.22
C ASN A 68 -7.94 6.13 -8.90
N ILE A 69 -7.03 5.15 -8.90
CA ILE A 69 -6.09 4.90 -7.81
C ILE A 69 -4.94 5.92 -7.94
N PRO A 70 -4.63 6.71 -6.89
CA PRO A 70 -3.53 7.66 -6.93
C PRO A 70 -2.21 7.01 -7.34
N LEU A 71 -1.39 7.72 -8.12
CA LEU A 71 -0.14 7.19 -8.68
C LEU A 71 0.78 6.62 -7.59
N VAL A 72 0.94 7.34 -6.47
CA VAL A 72 1.75 6.89 -5.32
C VAL A 72 1.27 5.54 -4.78
N ALA A 73 -0.04 5.31 -4.70
CA ALA A 73 -0.59 4.08 -4.19
C ALA A 73 -0.39 2.92 -5.17
N ARG A 74 -0.55 3.16 -6.48
CA ARG A 74 -0.24 2.16 -7.52
C ARG A 74 1.24 1.77 -7.49
N LEU A 75 2.13 2.74 -7.32
CA LEU A 75 3.57 2.50 -7.20
C LEU A 75 3.90 1.69 -5.94
N LEU A 76 3.37 2.12 -4.78
CA LEU A 76 3.57 1.42 -3.51
C LEU A 76 3.03 -0.01 -3.56
N ALA A 77 1.87 -0.24 -4.19
CA ALA A 77 1.31 -1.58 -4.33
C ALA A 77 2.27 -2.54 -5.04
N VAL A 78 2.97 -2.08 -6.09
CA VAL A 78 3.98 -2.90 -6.82
C VAL A 78 5.20 -3.15 -5.93
N VAL A 79 5.76 -2.10 -5.34
CA VAL A 79 7.02 -2.19 -4.57
C VAL A 79 6.82 -2.97 -3.27
N ASP A 80 5.74 -2.71 -2.51
CA ASP A 80 5.39 -3.43 -1.28
C ASP A 80 5.13 -4.91 -1.57
N SER A 81 4.45 -5.23 -2.68
CA SER A 81 4.20 -6.63 -3.05
C SER A 81 5.50 -7.36 -3.40
N PHE A 82 6.39 -6.72 -4.14
CA PHE A 82 7.68 -7.33 -4.49
C PHE A 82 8.54 -7.58 -3.26
N ASP A 83 8.70 -6.58 -2.39
CA ASP A 83 9.43 -6.74 -1.12
C ASP A 83 8.78 -7.81 -0.23
N ALA A 84 7.45 -7.77 -0.08
CA ALA A 84 6.73 -8.76 0.72
C ALA A 84 6.89 -10.19 0.19
N MET A 85 7.07 -10.38 -1.13
CA MET A 85 7.34 -11.67 -1.74
C MET A 85 8.79 -12.11 -1.57
N ALA A 86 9.75 -11.25 -1.92
CA ALA A 86 11.17 -11.59 -2.01
C ALA A 86 11.92 -11.56 -0.66
N SER A 87 11.45 -10.77 0.30
CA SER A 87 12.11 -10.62 1.59
C SER A 87 11.80 -11.79 2.54
N SER A 88 12.85 -12.31 3.17
CA SER A 88 12.72 -13.33 4.22
C SER A 88 12.24 -12.70 5.52
N ARG A 89 11.23 -13.31 6.14
CA ARG A 89 10.65 -12.89 7.43
C ARG A 89 10.88 -14.01 8.45
N PRO A 90 10.84 -13.74 9.77
CA PRO A 90 11.10 -14.75 10.81
C PRO A 90 10.30 -16.05 10.68
N TYR A 91 9.16 -16.02 9.98
CA TYR A 91 8.25 -17.14 9.81
C TYR A 91 8.14 -17.67 8.38
N ARG A 92 8.84 -17.07 7.40
CA ARG A 92 8.79 -17.47 5.98
C ARG A 92 10.04 -17.03 5.24
N THR A 93 10.69 -17.96 4.55
CA THR A 93 11.73 -17.61 3.57
C THR A 93 11.09 -16.85 2.41
N GLY A 94 11.75 -15.78 1.95
CA GLY A 94 11.35 -15.07 0.73
C GLY A 94 11.38 -16.00 -0.48
N MET A 95 10.54 -15.74 -1.47
CA MET A 95 10.63 -16.46 -2.75
C MET A 95 11.81 -15.94 -3.57
N SER A 96 12.22 -16.70 -4.59
CA SER A 96 13.24 -16.19 -5.52
C SER A 96 12.74 -14.94 -6.24
N PHE A 97 13.65 -14.05 -6.59
CA PHE A 97 13.29 -12.83 -7.32
C PHE A 97 12.60 -13.16 -8.65
N GLU A 98 13.05 -14.19 -9.36
CA GLU A 98 12.45 -14.64 -10.62
C GLU A 98 10.98 -15.05 -10.41
N LYS A 99 10.67 -15.67 -9.27
CA LYS A 99 9.30 -16.04 -8.93
C LYS A 99 8.45 -14.81 -8.60
N ALA A 100 8.98 -13.86 -7.84
CA ALA A 100 8.31 -12.60 -7.53
C ALA A 100 8.02 -11.78 -8.80
N GLU A 101 8.98 -11.72 -9.73
CA GLU A 101 8.82 -11.09 -11.04
C GLU A 101 7.73 -11.75 -11.88
N SER A 102 7.71 -13.09 -11.95
CA SER A 102 6.65 -13.83 -12.65
C SER A 102 5.28 -13.47 -12.10
N ILE A 103 5.13 -13.46 -10.77
CA ILE A 103 3.86 -13.12 -10.13
C ILE A 103 3.43 -11.68 -10.48
N LEU A 104 4.36 -10.71 -10.44
CA LEU A 104 4.06 -9.34 -10.84
C LEU A 104 3.60 -9.24 -12.30
N ARG A 105 4.29 -9.93 -13.22
CA ARG A 105 3.90 -9.97 -14.64
C ARG A 105 2.52 -10.58 -14.83
N ASP A 106 2.22 -11.67 -14.13
CA ASP A 106 0.95 -12.39 -14.24
C ASP A 106 -0.22 -11.58 -13.66
N GLY A 107 0.03 -10.73 -12.65
CA GLY A 107 -0.98 -9.85 -12.05
C GLY A 107 -1.05 -8.44 -12.65
N ALA A 108 -0.27 -8.15 -13.69
CA ALA A 108 -0.31 -6.86 -14.39
C ALA A 108 -1.67 -6.67 -15.08
N GLY A 109 -2.32 -5.53 -14.85
CA GLY A 109 -3.66 -5.25 -15.36
C GLY A 109 -4.81 -5.88 -14.55
N THR A 110 -4.52 -6.58 -13.46
CA THR A 110 -5.52 -7.09 -12.51
C THR A 110 -5.23 -6.57 -11.10
N GLN A 111 -4.16 -7.06 -10.48
CA GLN A 111 -3.72 -6.61 -9.17
C GLN A 111 -2.97 -5.28 -9.25
N TRP A 112 -2.10 -5.12 -10.25
CA TRP A 112 -1.20 -3.97 -10.36
C TRP A 112 -1.37 -3.23 -11.68
N ASP A 113 -0.98 -1.96 -11.67
CA ASP A 113 -0.87 -1.15 -12.87
C ASP A 113 0.15 -1.77 -13.85
N PRO A 114 -0.26 -2.11 -15.08
CA PRO A 114 0.63 -2.78 -16.04
C PRO A 114 1.81 -1.91 -16.47
N ASP A 115 1.65 -0.59 -16.54
CA ASP A 115 2.72 0.33 -16.92
C ASP A 115 3.77 0.40 -15.81
N LEU A 116 3.33 0.49 -14.55
CA LEU A 116 4.24 0.53 -13.40
C LEU A 116 4.94 -0.80 -13.18
N VAL A 117 4.28 -1.94 -13.42
CA VAL A 117 4.95 -3.25 -13.41
C VAL A 117 6.04 -3.29 -14.48
N SER A 118 5.74 -2.85 -15.71
CA SER A 118 6.71 -2.78 -16.80
C SER A 118 7.93 -1.93 -16.43
N ILE A 119 7.70 -0.74 -15.86
CA ILE A 119 8.76 0.17 -15.42
C ILE A 119 9.56 -0.46 -14.27
N PHE A 120 8.91 -0.96 -13.22
CA PHE A 120 9.58 -1.57 -12.08
C PHE A 120 10.52 -2.70 -12.49
N LEU A 121 10.09 -3.55 -13.43
CA LEU A 121 10.90 -4.67 -13.92
C LEU A 121 12.11 -4.24 -14.76
N GLN A 122 12.17 -3.00 -15.24
CA GLN A 122 13.38 -2.43 -15.86
C GLN A 122 14.43 -2.05 -14.81
N TYR A 123 14.00 -1.68 -13.59
CA TYR A 123 14.86 -1.23 -12.47
C TYR A 123 15.02 -2.29 -11.37
N LYS A 124 14.67 -3.54 -11.66
CA LYS A 124 14.64 -4.62 -10.67
C LYS A 124 16.00 -4.94 -10.09
N GLU A 125 17.09 -4.79 -10.85
CA GLU A 125 18.43 -5.10 -10.37
C GLU A 125 18.92 -4.03 -9.38
N GLU A 126 18.58 -2.77 -9.62
CA GLU A 126 18.81 -1.67 -8.69
C GLU A 126 18.03 -1.89 -7.40
N PHE A 127 16.76 -2.28 -7.51
CA PHE A 127 15.94 -2.60 -6.34
C PHE A 127 16.51 -3.78 -5.54
N ARG A 128 16.96 -4.85 -6.21
CA ARG A 128 17.63 -5.99 -5.59
C ARG A 128 18.87 -5.56 -4.80
N ARG A 129 19.70 -4.67 -5.37
CA ARG A 129 20.87 -4.12 -4.66
C ARG A 129 20.45 -3.38 -3.40
N ILE A 130 19.46 -2.49 -3.47
CA ILE A 130 18.96 -1.76 -2.29
C ILE A 130 18.51 -2.72 -1.18
N CYS A 131 17.78 -3.77 -1.52
CA CYS A 131 17.33 -4.77 -0.53
C CYS A 131 18.51 -5.54 0.09
N GLN A 132 19.52 -5.90 -0.71
CA GLN A 132 20.69 -6.66 -0.26
C GLN A 132 21.68 -5.77 0.54
N ASP A 133 21.78 -4.51 0.17
CA ASP A 133 22.71 -3.51 0.73
C ASP A 133 22.13 -2.80 1.97
N SER A 134 21.08 -3.34 2.60
CA SER A 134 20.47 -2.78 3.82
C SER A 134 21.44 -2.63 5.03
N ALA A 135 22.72 -3.00 4.87
CA ALA A 135 23.80 -2.67 5.79
C ALA A 135 24.52 -1.33 5.50
N THR A 136 24.34 -0.69 4.34
CA THR A 136 25.07 0.52 3.95
C THR A 136 24.33 1.40 2.94
N HIS A 137 24.14 2.67 3.30
CA HIS A 137 24.00 3.84 2.43
C HIS A 137 22.59 4.30 1.99
N PHE A 138 21.93 5.08 2.87
CA PHE A 138 20.90 6.05 2.50
C PHE A 138 21.57 7.36 2.02
N GLN A 139 22.40 7.30 0.96
CA GLN A 139 22.90 8.50 0.31
C GLN A 139 22.67 8.40 -1.20
N SER A 140 22.16 9.49 -1.76
CA SER A 140 21.80 9.75 -3.16
C SER A 140 20.62 8.95 -3.72
N ILE A 141 19.41 9.25 -3.24
CA ILE A 141 18.29 9.42 -4.19
C ILE A 141 18.36 10.90 -4.56
N ASP A 142 18.91 11.23 -5.73
CA ASP A 142 18.81 12.58 -6.26
C ASP A 142 17.32 12.96 -6.25
N THR A 143 17.05 14.11 -5.62
CA THR A 143 15.72 14.61 -5.27
C THR A 143 14.72 14.48 -6.42
N ILE A 144 13.91 13.43 -6.38
CA ILE A 144 12.58 13.46 -6.97
C ILE A 144 11.85 14.52 -6.18
N ASP A 145 11.50 15.65 -6.82
CA ASP A 145 10.61 16.63 -6.22
C ASP A 145 9.24 15.98 -6.08
N LEU A 146 9.02 15.35 -4.93
CA LEU A 146 7.77 14.72 -4.57
C LEU A 146 6.63 15.74 -4.64
N ASN A 147 6.86 17.01 -4.29
CA ASN A 147 5.84 18.04 -4.36
C ASN A 147 5.37 18.31 -5.80
N ALA A 148 6.26 18.21 -6.79
CA ALA A 148 5.89 18.32 -8.20
C ALA A 148 5.06 17.13 -8.70
N LEU A 149 5.25 15.93 -8.14
CA LEU A 149 4.42 14.75 -8.40
C LEU A 149 3.03 14.82 -7.72
N TYR A 150 2.93 15.52 -6.59
CA TYR A 150 1.71 15.63 -5.78
C TYR A 150 0.84 16.86 -6.04
N ALA A 151 1.16 17.68 -7.05
CA ALA A 151 0.33 18.81 -7.46
C ALA A 151 -0.91 18.34 -8.26
N ASN A 152 -1.86 17.62 -7.64
CA ASN A 152 -3.15 17.30 -8.26
C ASN A 152 -4.34 17.62 -7.30
N PRO A 153 -5.38 18.40 -7.71
CA PRO A 153 -6.32 19.05 -6.76
C PRO A 153 -7.49 18.17 -6.26
N HIS A 154 -7.46 16.84 -6.40
CA HIS A 154 -8.63 15.99 -6.13
C HIS A 154 -8.71 15.46 -4.69
N SER A 155 -8.79 16.37 -3.71
CA SER A 155 -9.10 16.03 -2.30
C SER A 155 -10.49 16.51 -1.83
N ARG A 156 -11.41 16.85 -2.76
CA ARG A 156 -12.72 17.45 -2.40
C ARG A 156 -13.97 16.57 -2.45
N GLU A 157 -13.88 15.25 -2.65
CA GLU A 157 -15.07 14.38 -2.63
C GLU A 157 -14.95 13.22 -1.64
N LEU A 158 -14.92 13.50 -0.34
CA LEU A 158 -15.12 12.48 0.71
C LEU A 158 -16.01 12.98 1.88
N ASN A 159 -16.96 13.89 1.61
CA ASN A 159 -17.97 14.35 2.58
C ASN A 159 -19.35 13.70 2.37
N ALA A 160 -19.42 12.39 2.07
CA ALA A 160 -20.70 11.69 1.92
C ALA A 160 -20.82 10.36 2.68
N VAL A 161 -19.78 9.86 3.36
CA VAL A 161 -19.82 8.53 4.04
C VAL A 161 -19.61 8.62 5.56
N THR A 162 -19.35 9.81 6.12
CA THR A 162 -19.11 10.01 7.56
C THR A 162 -20.19 10.88 8.22
N LYS A 163 -21.48 10.58 8.00
CA LYS A 163 -22.50 11.05 8.94
C LYS A 163 -22.51 10.14 10.18
N PRO A 164 -22.27 10.66 11.38
CA PRO A 164 -22.35 9.89 12.61
C PRO A 164 -23.81 9.50 12.89
N VAL A 165 -24.06 8.21 13.12
CA VAL A 165 -25.28 7.76 13.83
C VAL A 165 -25.03 8.04 15.31
N MET A 166 -25.24 9.29 15.76
CA MET A 166 -25.37 9.62 17.19
C MET A 166 -26.25 10.88 17.38
N ALA A 167 -27.55 10.64 17.45
CA ALA A 167 -28.57 11.40 18.18
C ALA A 167 -29.71 10.38 18.35
N GLU A 168 -30.09 9.93 19.54
CA GLU A 168 -30.72 10.70 20.61
C GLU A 168 -30.44 10.04 21.96
N ALA A 169 -29.95 10.81 22.92
CA ALA A 169 -30.22 10.59 24.33
C ALA A 169 -30.30 11.97 24.99
N SER A 170 -31.53 12.47 25.11
CA SER A 170 -31.89 13.58 25.98
C SER A 170 -33.20 13.20 26.63
N VAL A 171 -33.14 12.81 27.90
CA VAL A 171 -33.72 13.45 29.10
C VAL A 171 -33.48 12.50 30.27
#